data_AF-A0A1S2MBF0-F1
#
_entry.id   AF-A0A1S2MBF0-F1
#
_cell.length_a   1.000
_cell.length_b   1.000
_cell.length_c   1.000
_cell.angle_alpha   90.00
_cell.angle_beta   90.00
_cell.angle_gamma   90.00
#
_symmetry.space_group_name_H-M   'P 1'
#
loop_
_entity.id
_entity.type
_entity.pdbx_description
1 polymer ?
#
loop_
_entity_poly.entity_id
_entity_poly.type
_entity_poly.pdbx_seq_one_letter_code
_entity_poly.pdbx_strand_id
1 'polypeptide(L)'
;MKKTIKLNLKQQSQVIEAMEHYKRALKGMNQKRFLVILEKVKAKETQFDSEEMIYIVQALRSYSKLQFIYQEDTTSLDLRKLADRIEKARIEFQQQNNPLNRLIANAQ
;
A
#
# COMPACT_ATOMS: atom_id res chain seq x y z
N MET A 1 12.44 2.64 9.14
CA MET A 1 13.12 2.69 7.82
C MET A 1 12.03 2.75 6.75
N LYS A 2 12.28 3.40 5.60
CA LYS A 2 11.29 3.53 4.53
C LYS A 2 11.80 2.94 3.21
N LYS A 3 10.89 2.57 2.32
CA LYS A 3 11.16 2.07 0.96
C LYS A 3 10.42 2.94 -0.05
N THR A 4 11.08 3.18 -1.18
CA THR A 4 10.51 3.99 -2.26
C THR A 4 9.56 3.14 -3.12
N ILE A 5 8.33 3.62 -3.27
CA ILE A 5 7.30 3.09 -4.17
C ILE A 5 7.05 4.14 -5.26
N LYS A 6 7.39 3.81 -6.50
CA LYS A 6 7.17 4.70 -7.65
C LYS A 6 5.79 4.46 -8.26
N LEU A 7 4.93 5.47 -8.17
CA LEU A 7 3.59 5.49 -8.76
C LEU A 7 3.57 6.50 -9.91
N ASN A 8 2.95 6.14 -11.03
CA ASN A 8 2.59 7.13 -12.05
C ASN A 8 1.31 7.88 -11.66
N LEU A 9 0.92 8.93 -12.41
CA LEU A 9 -0.25 9.75 -12.08
C LEU A 9 -1.55 8.94 -11.98
N LYS A 10 -1.79 7.97 -12.88
CA LYS A 10 -2.97 7.09 -12.84
C LYS A 10 -2.97 6.25 -11.56
N GLN A 11 -1.85 5.61 -11.25
CA GLN A 11 -1.70 4.78 -10.05
C GLN A 11 -1.85 5.61 -8.78
N GLN A 12 -1.32 6.84 -8.76
CA GLN A 12 -1.49 7.76 -7.64
C GLN A 12 -2.97 8.03 -7.36
N SER A 13 -3.73 8.35 -8.42
CA SER A 13 -5.16 8.59 -8.31
C SER A 13 -5.91 7.35 -7.80
N GLN A 14 -5.59 6.17 -8.34
CA GLN A 14 -6.19 4.90 -7.92
C GLN A 14 -5.93 4.59 -6.44
N VAL A 15 -4.72 4.85 -5.95
CA VAL A 15 -4.40 4.65 -4.52
C VAL A 15 -5.21 5.62 -3.65
N ILE A 16 -5.26 6.90 -4.02
CA ILE A 16 -6.03 7.91 -3.27
C ILE A 16 -7.50 7.51 -3.20
N GLU A 17 -8.11 7.15 -4.33
CA GLU A 17 -9.51 6.76 -4.39
C GLU A 17 -9.81 5.51 -3.55
N ALA A 18 -8.98 4.47 -3.68
CA ALA A 18 -9.11 3.26 -2.89
C ALA A 18 -9.00 3.55 -1.39
N MET A 19 -8.06 4.41 -0.98
CA MET A 19 -7.87 4.79 0.41
C MET A 19 -9.02 5.66 0.96
N GLU A 20 -9.50 6.62 0.17
CA GLU A 20 -10.66 7.45 0.51
C GLU A 20 -11.92 6.62 0.72
N HIS A 21 -12.11 5.56 -0.09
CA HIS A 21 -13.18 4.59 0.10
C HIS A 21 -12.99 3.77 1.39
N TYR A 22 -11.78 3.23 1.59
CA TYR A 22 -11.48 2.34 2.71
C TYR A 22 -11.51 3.03 4.09
N LYS A 23 -11.24 4.34 4.15
CA LYS A 23 -11.17 5.09 5.43
C LYS A 23 -12.43 4.97 6.30
N ARG A 24 -13.60 4.74 5.66
CA ARG A 24 -14.90 4.60 6.34
C ARG A 24 -15.02 3.29 7.13
N ALA A 25 -14.23 2.27 6.79
CA ALA A 25 -14.21 0.98 7.46
C ALA A 25 -13.38 0.98 8.76
N LEU A 26 -12.51 1.99 8.95
CA LEU A 26 -11.62 2.10 10.09
C LEU A 26 -12.22 2.98 11.20
N LYS A 27 -11.97 2.63 12.47
CA LYS A 27 -12.42 3.39 13.65
C LYS A 27 -11.27 3.64 14.62
N GLY A 28 -11.41 4.69 15.44
CA GLY A 28 -10.50 4.98 16.55
C GLY A 28 -9.07 5.31 16.08
N MET A 29 -8.08 4.73 16.74
CA MET A 29 -6.66 5.06 16.52
C MET A 29 -6.16 4.64 15.13
N ASN A 30 -6.63 3.50 14.62
CA ASN A 30 -6.27 3.00 13.29
C ASN A 30 -6.73 3.98 12.20
N GLN A 31 -7.91 4.61 12.37
CA GLN A 31 -8.39 5.62 11.45
C GLN A 31 -7.48 6.86 11.45
N LYS A 32 -7.03 7.33 12.63
CA LYS A 32 -6.12 8.48 12.71
C LYS A 32 -4.79 8.21 12.00
N ARG A 33 -4.19 7.03 12.23
CA ARG A 33 -2.95 6.62 11.53
C ARG A 33 -3.17 6.53 10.03
N PHE A 34 -4.27 5.92 9.61
CA PHE A 34 -4.63 5.80 8.20
C PHE A 34 -4.77 7.17 7.50
N LEU A 35 -5.39 8.15 8.16
CA LEU A 35 -5.53 9.50 7.61
C LEU A 35 -4.18 10.17 7.39
N VAL A 36 -3.21 10.00 8.30
CA VAL A 36 -1.85 10.52 8.10
C VAL A 36 -1.22 9.92 6.84
N ILE A 37 -1.40 8.62 6.62
CA ILE A 37 -0.86 7.92 5.43
C ILE A 37 -1.54 8.42 4.15
N LEU A 38 -2.86 8.61 4.19
CA LEU A 38 -3.61 9.17 3.07
C LEU A 38 -3.10 10.57 2.68
N GLU A 39 -2.84 11.44 3.65
CA GLU A 39 -2.30 12.78 3.37
C GLU A 39 -0.89 12.71 2.76
N LYS A 40 -0.04 11.77 3.18
CA LYS A 40 1.26 11.51 2.53
C LYS A 40 1.11 11.10 1.07
N VAL A 41 0.16 10.20 0.79
CA VAL A 41 -0.16 9.78 -0.58
C VAL A 41 -0.68 10.99 -1.38
N LYS A 42 -1.58 11.81 -0.85
CA LYS A 42 -2.06 13.02 -1.55
C LYS A 42 -0.92 14.01 -1.83
N ALA A 43 0.02 14.15 -0.91
CA ALA A 43 1.23 14.95 -1.07
C ALA A 43 2.25 14.36 -2.06
N LYS A 44 1.94 13.21 -2.69
CA LYS A 44 2.81 12.49 -3.62
C LYS A 44 4.12 12.03 -2.98
N GLU A 45 4.12 11.77 -1.67
CA GLU A 45 5.25 11.09 -1.04
C GLU A 45 5.47 9.72 -1.70
N THR A 46 6.73 9.37 -1.89
CA THR A 46 7.12 8.10 -2.52
C THR A 46 7.71 7.11 -1.51
N GLN A 47 7.94 7.52 -0.27
CA GLN A 47 8.62 6.71 0.73
C GLN A 47 7.66 6.26 1.82
N PHE A 48 7.51 4.94 1.94
CA PHE A 48 6.59 4.32 2.89
C PHE A 48 7.32 3.27 3.74
N ASP A 49 6.93 3.12 5.00
CA ASP A 49 7.32 1.98 5.82
C ASP A 49 6.38 0.77 5.60
N SER A 50 6.65 -0.34 6.29
CA SER A 50 5.87 -1.56 6.12
C SER A 50 4.42 -1.44 6.59
N GLU A 51 4.13 -0.69 7.66
CA GLU A 51 2.76 -0.49 8.15
C GLU A 51 1.98 0.38 7.17
N GLU A 52 2.61 1.44 6.66
CA GLU A 52 2.02 2.34 5.67
C GLU A 52 1.65 1.59 4.38
N MET A 53 2.54 0.70 3.91
CA MET A 53 2.27 -0.16 2.75
C MET A 53 1.10 -1.14 2.99
N ILE A 54 0.96 -1.68 4.20
CA ILE A 54 -0.16 -2.59 4.53
C ILE A 54 -1.49 -1.86 4.35
N TYR A 55 -1.62 -0.64 4.84
CA TYR A 55 -2.85 0.13 4.69
C TYR A 55 -3.17 0.45 3.23
N ILE A 56 -2.16 0.78 2.42
CA ILE A 56 -2.33 0.99 0.97
C ILE A 56 -2.82 -0.30 0.28
N VAL A 57 -2.18 -1.44 0.57
CA VAL A 57 -2.54 -2.74 -0.01
C VAL A 57 -3.94 -3.17 0.40
N GLN A 58 -4.32 -3.00 1.67
CA GLN A 58 -5.67 -3.31 2.16
C GLN A 58 -6.74 -2.48 1.47
N ALA A 59 -6.50 -1.17 1.31
CA ALA A 59 -7.39 -0.28 0.60
C ALA A 59 -7.58 -0.69 -0.86
N LEU A 60 -6.48 -0.90 -1.60
CA LEU A 60 -6.52 -1.33 -3.00
C LEU A 60 -7.24 -2.66 -3.19
N ARG A 61 -6.98 -3.65 -2.31
CA ARG A 61 -7.65 -4.96 -2.36
C ARG A 61 -9.13 -4.84 -2.08
N SER A 62 -9.52 -4.07 -1.07
CA SER A 62 -10.93 -3.81 -0.75
C SER A 62 -11.65 -3.13 -1.92
N TYR A 63 -11.04 -2.11 -2.52
CA TYR A 63 -11.63 -1.37 -3.62
C TYR A 63 -11.68 -2.18 -4.92
N SER A 64 -10.69 -3.03 -5.20
CA SER A 64 -10.74 -3.96 -6.35
C SER A 64 -11.90 -4.95 -6.27
N LYS A 65 -12.23 -5.44 -5.06
CA LYS A 65 -13.39 -6.33 -4.85
C LYS A 65 -14.69 -5.58 -5.13
N LEU A 66 -14.79 -4.33 -4.71
CA LEU A 66 -15.94 -3.48 -5.00
C LEU A 66 -16.10 -3.25 -6.51
N GLN A 67 -15.01 -2.91 -7.20
CA GLN A 67 -15.04 -2.67 -8.64
C GLN A 67 -15.42 -3.93 -9.45
N PHE A 68 -14.98 -5.10 -9.00
CA PHE A 68 -15.44 -6.37 -9.57
C PHE A 68 -16.95 -6.57 -9.44
N ILE A 69 -17.55 -6.21 -8.29
CA ILE A 69 -19.01 -6.30 -8.07
C ILE A 69 -19.76 -5.36 -9.03
N TYR A 70 -19.20 -4.19 -9.32
CA TYR A 70 -19.75 -3.24 -10.30
C TYR A 70 -19.44 -3.59 -11.77
N GLN A 71 -18.90 -4.79 -12.05
CA GLN A 71 -18.56 -5.26 -13.39
C GLN A 71 -17.47 -4.42 -14.10
N GLU A 72 -16.65 -3.68 -13.35
CA GLU A 72 -15.47 -2.98 -13.87
C GLU A 72 -14.22 -3.89 -13.85
N ASP A 73 -14.23 -4.96 -14.63
CA ASP A 73 -13.21 -6.02 -14.56
C ASP A 73 -11.78 -5.53 -14.83
N THR A 74 -11.59 -4.64 -15.81
CA THR A 74 -10.26 -4.08 -16.11
C THR A 74 -9.75 -3.22 -14.96
N THR A 75 -10.58 -2.35 -14.39
CA THR A 75 -10.23 -1.51 -13.24
C THR A 75 -9.88 -2.37 -12.03
N SER A 76 -10.69 -3.40 -11.75
CA SER A 76 -10.46 -4.36 -10.68
C SER A 76 -9.11 -5.07 -10.82
N LEU A 77 -8.79 -5.56 -12.03
CA LEU A 77 -7.52 -6.24 -12.30
C LEU A 77 -6.32 -5.30 -12.14
N ASP A 78 -6.41 -4.08 -12.64
CA ASP A 78 -5.38 -3.05 -12.50
C ASP A 78 -5.09 -2.75 -11.01
N LEU A 79 -6.14 -2.60 -10.21
CA LEU A 79 -6.04 -2.37 -8.76
C LEU A 79 -5.38 -3.55 -8.03
N ARG A 80 -5.73 -4.80 -8.39
CA ARG A 80 -5.10 -6.01 -7.81
C ARG A 80 -3.61 -6.07 -8.15
N LYS A 81 -3.25 -5.88 -9.42
CA LYS A 81 -1.85 -5.84 -9.86
C LYS A 81 -1.05 -4.76 -9.13
N LEU A 82 -1.65 -3.60 -8.94
CA LEU A 82 -1.03 -2.51 -8.19
C LEU A 82 -0.81 -2.89 -6.72
N ALA A 83 -1.81 -3.51 -6.07
CA ALA A 83 -1.69 -4.00 -4.70
C ALA A 83 -0.58 -5.04 -4.56
N ASP A 84 -0.51 -6.03 -5.47
CA ASP A 84 0.49 -7.09 -5.42
C ASP A 84 1.91 -6.57 -5.65
N ARG A 85 2.08 -5.56 -6.51
CA ARG A 85 3.38 -4.89 -6.70
C ARG A 85 3.86 -4.21 -5.41
N ILE A 86 2.97 -3.51 -4.71
CA ILE A 86 3.30 -2.83 -3.45
C ILE A 86 3.57 -3.86 -2.35
N GLU A 87 2.78 -4.93 -2.28
CA GLU A 87 2.96 -5.99 -1.30
C GLU A 87 4.28 -6.74 -1.50
N LYS A 88 4.66 -7.00 -2.76
CA LYS A 88 5.97 -7.56 -3.08
C LYS A 88 7.10 -6.66 -2.58
N ALA A 89 7.02 -5.36 -2.84
CA ALA A 89 8.00 -4.39 -2.35
C ALA A 89 8.07 -4.34 -0.81
N ARG A 90 6.92 -4.50 -0.13
CA ARG A 90 6.84 -4.59 1.34
C ARG A 90 7.56 -5.83 1.86
N ILE A 91 7.29 -7.00 1.27
CA ILE A 91 7.91 -8.28 1.66
C ILE A 91 9.42 -8.23 1.46
N GLU A 92 9.88 -7.77 0.30
CA GLU A 92 11.31 -7.59 0.01
C GLU A 92 11.97 -6.64 1.01
N PHE A 93 11.31 -5.52 1.32
CA PHE A 93 11.81 -4.58 2.30
C PHE A 93 11.90 -5.20 3.70
N GLN A 94 10.90 -5.95 4.15
CA GLN A 94 10.96 -6.63 5.44
C GLN A 94 12.06 -7.69 5.48
N GLN A 95 12.23 -8.47 4.41
CA GLN A 95 13.27 -9.49 4.32
C GLN A 95 14.68 -8.88 4.38
N GLN A 96 14.91 -7.77 3.66
CA GLN A 96 16.19 -7.03 3.69
C GLN A 96 16.50 -6.42 5.06
N ASN A 97 15.47 -6.10 5.83
CA ASN A 97 15.63 -5.44 7.13
C ASN A 97 15.39 -6.38 8.33
N ASN A 98 15.22 -7.68 8.09
CA ASN A 98 15.09 -8.67 9.13
C ASN A 98 16.43 -8.80 9.89
N PRO A 99 16.45 -8.62 11.23
CA PRO A 99 17.66 -8.72 12.03
C PRO A 99 18.44 -10.03 11.82
N LEU A 100 17.74 -11.15 11.67
CA LEU A 100 18.37 -12.47 11.45
C LEU A 100 19.14 -12.53 10.14
N ASN A 101 18.58 -11.95 9.07
CA ASN A 101 19.24 -11.94 7.76
C ASN A 101 20.46 -11.02 7.75
N ARG A 102 20.42 -9.93 8.53
CA ARG A 102 21.58 -9.02 8.67
C ARG A 102 22.73 -9.66 9.45
N LEU A 103 22.42 -10.46 10.48
CA LEU A 103 23.44 -11.18 11.24
C LEU A 103 24.16 -12.23 10.39
N ILE A 104 23.42 -12.96 9.53
CA ILE A 104 24.00 -13.94 8.60
C ILE A 104 24.89 -13.26 7.55
N ALA A 105 24.47 -12.12 7.00
CA ALA A 105 25.25 -11.38 6.01
C ALA A 105 26.56 -10.78 6.57
N ASN A 106 26.61 -10.48 7.87
CA ASN A 106 27.81 -9.95 8.53
C ASN A 106 28.74 -11.05 9.07
N ALA A 107 28.35 -12.32 8.97
CA ALA A 107 29.15 -13.48 9.41
C ALA A 107 29.90 -14.16 8.25
N GLN A 108 29.78 -13.63 7.03
CA GLN A 108 30.52 -14.01 5.82
C GLN A 108 31.55 -12.94 5.47
#